data_AF-A0A2T2UZX4-F1
#
_entry.id   AF-A0A2T2UZX4-F1
#
_cell.length_a   1.000
_cell.length_b   1.000
_cell.length_c   1.000
_cell.angle_alpha   90.00
_cell.angle_beta   90.00
_cell.angle_gamma   90.00
#
_symmetry.space_group_name_H-M   'P 1'
#
loop_
_entity.id
_entity.type
_entity.pdbx_description
1 polymer ?
#
loop_
_entity_poly.entity_id
_entity_poly.type
_entity_poly.pdbx_seq_one_letter_code
_entity_poly.pdbx_strand_id
1 'polypeptide(L)'
;MPTAPGPATDGTATEPQNVLGDALQPCSQDPVTGFYRSGACETGPQDLGAHVVCAQMTEDFLRFTKRQGNDLSSPRPRMGFPGLDPGDQWCLCAARWQEALDLEDLRSHAVEAE
;
A
#
# COMPACT_ATOMS: atom_id res chain seq x y z
N MET A 1 -35.35 -17.40 -13.03
CA MET A 1 -34.72 -17.70 -11.73
C MET A 1 -34.98 -19.17 -11.43
N PRO A 2 -33.95 -19.92 -11.06
CA PRO A 2 -33.69 -20.07 -9.64
C PRO A 2 -32.34 -19.50 -9.22
N THR A 3 -32.39 -18.97 -8.01
CA THR A 3 -31.41 -18.22 -7.22
C THR A 3 -30.12 -18.99 -6.97
N ALA A 4 -29.01 -18.24 -6.88
CA ALA A 4 -27.67 -18.71 -6.53
C ALA A 4 -27.63 -19.52 -5.22
N PRO A 5 -26.63 -20.39 -5.02
CA PRO A 5 -26.07 -20.57 -3.69
C PRO A 5 -25.13 -19.39 -3.42
N GLY A 6 -25.52 -18.51 -2.50
CA GLY A 6 -24.58 -17.59 -1.86
C GLY A 6 -23.45 -18.38 -1.19
N PRO A 7 -22.26 -17.76 -0.99
CA PRO A 7 -21.11 -18.49 -0.48
C PRO A 7 -21.41 -19.01 0.92
N ALA A 8 -21.20 -20.31 1.10
CA ALA A 8 -21.19 -20.95 2.40
C ALA A 8 -19.96 -20.45 3.17
N THR A 9 -20.15 -19.52 4.11
CA THR A 9 -19.11 -19.18 5.10
C THR A 9 -19.25 -20.12 6.28
N ASP A 10 -18.59 -21.27 6.20
CA ASP A 10 -18.27 -22.11 7.36
C ASP A 10 -17.03 -21.51 8.05
N GLY A 11 -17.07 -21.39 9.38
CA GLY A 11 -16.24 -20.46 10.18
C GLY A 11 -14.73 -20.48 9.93
N THR A 12 -14.22 -19.50 9.19
CA THR A 12 -12.80 -19.36 8.79
C THR A 12 -12.46 -17.88 8.57
N ALA A 13 -11.18 -17.50 8.72
CA ALA A 13 -10.68 -16.12 8.81
C ALA A 13 -11.31 -15.15 7.79
N THR A 14 -11.72 -13.96 8.25
CA THR A 14 -12.21 -12.87 7.38
C THR A 14 -11.16 -12.54 6.32
N GLU A 15 -11.48 -12.73 5.04
CA GLU A 15 -10.61 -12.32 3.94
C GLU A 15 -10.36 -10.82 4.00
N PRO A 16 -9.13 -10.35 3.71
CA PRO A 16 -8.81 -8.93 3.72
C PRO A 16 -9.66 -8.18 2.69
N GLN A 17 -10.22 -7.05 3.09
CA GLN A 17 -11.13 -6.24 2.28
C GLN A 17 -10.50 -4.88 1.99
N ASN A 18 -10.82 -4.31 0.82
CA ASN A 18 -10.47 -2.93 0.48
C ASN A 18 -11.41 -1.93 1.18
N VAL A 19 -11.17 -0.64 0.98
CA VAL A 19 -11.95 0.44 1.61
C VAL A 19 -13.42 0.50 1.16
N LEU A 20 -13.78 -0.21 0.08
CA LEU A 20 -15.14 -0.31 -0.44
C LEU A 20 -15.91 -1.51 0.14
N GLY A 21 -15.24 -2.38 0.92
CA GLY A 21 -15.81 -3.61 1.45
C GLY A 21 -15.73 -4.81 0.50
N ASP A 22 -15.09 -4.65 -0.66
CA ASP A 22 -14.82 -5.75 -1.60
C ASP A 22 -13.50 -6.46 -1.22
N ALA A 23 -13.21 -7.58 -1.87
CA ALA A 23 -11.95 -8.30 -1.67
C ALA A 23 -10.73 -7.41 -1.97
N LEU A 24 -9.70 -7.46 -1.10
CA LEU A 24 -8.47 -6.71 -1.28
C LEU A 24 -7.73 -7.16 -2.55
N GLN A 25 -7.45 -6.20 -3.43
CA GLN A 25 -6.74 -6.47 -4.67
C GLN A 25 -5.22 -6.38 -4.47
N PRO A 26 -4.41 -7.09 -5.31
CA PRO A 26 -2.98 -6.89 -5.35
C PRO A 26 -2.63 -5.43 -5.69
N CYS A 27 -1.64 -4.88 -4.99
CA CYS A 27 -1.13 -3.53 -5.23
C CYS A 27 0.03 -3.53 -6.24
N SER A 28 1.03 -4.40 -6.06
CA SER A 28 2.13 -4.56 -7.03
C SER A 28 2.86 -5.89 -6.86
N GLN A 29 3.24 -6.50 -7.98
CA GLN A 29 4.06 -7.73 -8.02
C GLN A 29 5.47 -7.47 -8.57
N ASP A 30 5.72 -6.28 -9.14
CA ASP A 30 7.02 -5.88 -9.66
C ASP A 30 7.14 -4.34 -9.58
N PRO A 31 7.78 -3.80 -8.53
CA PRO A 31 8.41 -4.52 -7.42
C PRO A 31 7.39 -5.13 -6.45
N VAL A 32 7.69 -6.32 -5.89
CA VAL A 32 6.81 -6.97 -4.89
C VAL A 32 6.68 -6.09 -3.64
N THR A 33 5.44 -5.66 -3.37
CA THR A 33 5.10 -4.77 -2.26
C THR A 33 4.44 -5.50 -1.08
N GLY A 34 3.95 -4.73 -0.10
CA GLY A 34 3.26 -5.21 1.10
C GLY A 34 4.22 -5.52 2.24
N PHE A 35 3.75 -5.38 3.48
CA PHE A 35 4.55 -5.69 4.67
C PHE A 35 5.03 -7.14 4.66
N TYR A 36 4.15 -8.07 4.29
CA TYR A 36 4.46 -9.51 4.18
C TYR A 36 5.07 -9.92 2.84
N ARG A 37 5.34 -8.97 1.93
CA ARG A 37 5.86 -9.22 0.57
C ARG A 37 5.00 -10.19 -0.25
N SER A 38 3.67 -10.07 -0.12
CA SER A 38 2.66 -10.81 -0.90
C SER A 38 2.19 -10.07 -2.15
N GLY A 39 2.57 -8.80 -2.29
CA GLY A 39 2.10 -7.91 -3.34
C GLY A 39 0.79 -7.18 -3.03
N ALA A 40 0.16 -7.42 -1.88
CA ALA A 40 -1.04 -6.72 -1.43
C ALA A 40 -0.78 -5.92 -0.14
N CYS A 41 -1.60 -4.89 0.12
CA CYS A 41 -1.48 -4.03 1.30
C CYS A 41 -2.22 -4.61 2.51
N GLU A 42 -2.03 -5.90 2.73
CA GLU A 42 -2.54 -6.59 3.91
C GLU A 42 -1.67 -6.25 5.13
N THR A 43 -2.32 -6.21 6.30
CA THR A 43 -1.67 -5.84 7.57
C THR A 43 -2.05 -6.82 8.66
N GLY A 44 -1.36 -6.74 9.79
CA GLY A 44 -1.61 -7.58 10.95
C GLY A 44 -0.85 -7.10 12.19
N PRO A 45 -0.92 -7.82 13.31
CA PRO A 45 -0.37 -7.35 14.59
C PRO A 45 1.14 -7.05 14.57
N GLN A 46 1.89 -7.61 13.62
CA GLN A 46 3.32 -7.34 13.47
C GLN A 46 3.63 -6.06 12.69
N ASP A 47 2.67 -5.57 11.88
CA ASP A 47 2.82 -4.39 11.06
C ASP A 47 2.42 -3.13 11.81
N LEU A 48 3.29 -2.68 12.71
CA LEU A 48 3.08 -1.47 13.50
C LEU A 48 3.01 -0.18 12.66
N GLY A 49 3.47 -0.24 11.40
CA GLY A 49 3.44 0.88 10.46
C GLY A 49 2.11 1.00 9.71
N ALA A 50 1.27 -0.03 9.72
CA ALA A 50 0.03 -0.13 8.96
C ALA A 50 0.25 0.21 7.47
N HIS A 51 0.97 -0.67 6.76
CA HIS A 51 1.21 -0.59 5.31
C HIS A 51 -0.04 -0.98 4.51
N VAL A 52 -1.12 -0.22 4.70
CA VAL A 52 -2.47 -0.52 4.18
C VAL A 52 -2.90 0.35 3.01
N VAL A 53 -2.11 1.36 2.64
CA VAL A 53 -2.44 2.28 1.55
C VAL A 53 -1.67 1.86 0.30
N CYS A 54 -2.35 1.27 -0.68
CA CYS A 54 -1.74 1.10 -2.00
C CYS A 54 -1.64 2.46 -2.68
N ALA A 55 -0.51 2.74 -3.31
CA ALA A 55 -0.14 4.10 -3.64
C ALA A 55 0.79 4.11 -4.85
N GLN A 56 0.49 4.91 -5.89
CA GLN A 56 1.45 5.14 -6.98
C GLN A 56 2.46 6.23 -6.59
N MET A 57 3.75 5.92 -6.70
CA MET A 57 4.83 6.82 -6.34
C MET A 57 4.95 7.96 -7.34
N THR A 58 5.11 9.19 -6.84
CA THR A 58 5.47 10.36 -7.65
C THR A 58 6.85 10.86 -7.25
N GLU A 59 7.53 11.57 -8.16
CA GLU A 59 8.87 12.12 -7.87
C GLU A 59 8.84 13.04 -6.64
N ASP A 60 7.81 13.89 -6.53
CA ASP A 60 7.66 14.82 -5.42
C ASP A 60 7.39 14.09 -4.10
N PHE A 61 6.58 13.02 -4.10
CA PHE A 61 6.37 12.20 -2.91
C PHE A 61 7.66 11.51 -2.46
N LEU A 62 8.41 10.89 -3.38
CA LEU A 62 9.68 10.22 -3.06
C LEU A 62 10.69 11.21 -2.47
N ARG A 63 10.76 12.43 -3.03
CA ARG A 63 11.62 13.50 -2.53
C ARG A 63 11.14 14.02 -1.16
N PHE A 64 9.84 14.16 -0.96
CA PHE A 64 9.25 14.58 0.30
C PHE A 64 9.51 13.56 1.41
N THR A 65 9.13 12.30 1.19
CA THR A 65 9.19 11.24 2.20
C THR A 65 10.64 10.96 2.60
N LYS A 66 11.59 11.07 1.66
CA LYS A 66 13.03 11.05 1.94
C LYS A 66 13.48 12.16 2.88
N ARG A 67 13.00 13.40 2.71
CA ARG A 67 13.30 14.52 3.62
C ARG A 67 12.70 14.34 5.02
N GLN A 68 11.57 13.63 5.12
CA GLN A 68 10.95 13.24 6.39
C GLN A 68 11.64 12.02 7.05
N GLY A 69 12.76 11.54 6.49
CA GLY A 69 13.52 10.42 7.03
C GLY A 69 13.02 9.04 6.58
N ASN A 70 12.05 8.98 5.67
CA ASN A 70 11.56 7.74 5.06
C ASN A 70 12.07 7.63 3.62
N ASP A 71 13.33 7.21 3.45
CA ASP A 71 13.90 7.06 2.11
C ASP A 71 13.41 5.77 1.42
N LEU A 72 12.45 5.94 0.51
CA LEU A 72 11.91 4.90 -0.37
C LEU A 72 12.61 4.85 -1.75
N SER A 73 13.48 5.80 -2.06
CA SER A 73 14.17 5.87 -3.36
C SER A 73 15.47 5.04 -3.39
N SER A 74 16.17 4.94 -2.26
CA SER A 74 17.47 4.27 -2.23
C SER A 74 17.33 2.74 -2.09
N PRO A 75 17.98 1.94 -2.97
CA PRO A 75 17.98 0.48 -2.84
C PRO A 75 18.58 0.02 -1.51
N ARG A 76 17.97 -1.01 -0.91
CA ARG A 76 18.49 -1.70 0.28
C ARG A 76 18.53 -3.22 0.02
N PRO A 77 19.57 -3.72 -0.70
CA PRO A 77 19.65 -5.12 -1.11
C PRO A 77 19.61 -6.10 0.07
N ARG A 78 20.18 -5.72 1.22
CA ARG A 78 20.16 -6.55 2.44
C ARG A 78 18.75 -6.77 3.00
N MET A 79 17.79 -5.93 2.64
CA MET A 79 16.39 -6.02 3.06
C MET A 79 15.48 -6.45 1.91
N GLY A 80 16.04 -6.82 0.74
CA GLY A 80 15.27 -7.14 -0.46
C GLY A 80 14.43 -5.96 -0.98
N PHE A 81 14.83 -4.72 -0.69
CA PHE A 81 14.13 -3.53 -1.15
C PHE A 81 14.86 -2.92 -2.37
N PRO A 82 14.21 -2.83 -3.54
CA PRO A 82 14.86 -2.37 -4.77
C PRO A 82 15.09 -0.85 -4.81
N GLY A 83 14.43 -0.08 -3.95
CA GLY A 83 14.23 1.36 -4.20
C GLY A 83 13.09 1.55 -5.19
N LEU A 84 12.36 2.65 -5.06
CA LEU A 84 11.19 2.96 -5.88
C LEU A 84 11.47 4.13 -6.80
N ASP A 85 10.90 4.03 -8.01
CA ASP A 85 10.87 5.06 -9.02
C ASP A 85 9.45 5.66 -9.15
N PRO A 86 9.31 6.86 -9.75
CA PRO A 86 8.00 7.40 -10.09
C PRO A 86 7.22 6.45 -11.01
N GLY A 87 5.96 6.17 -10.67
CA GLY A 87 5.09 5.21 -11.35
C GLY A 87 4.97 3.85 -10.64
N ASP A 88 5.91 3.51 -9.75
CA ASP A 88 5.82 2.26 -8.97
C ASP A 88 4.63 2.30 -8.02
N GLN A 89 3.95 1.17 -7.85
CA GLN A 89 2.92 1.01 -6.82
C GLN A 89 3.52 0.38 -5.57
N TRP A 90 3.25 0.98 -4.41
CA TRP A 90 3.79 0.53 -3.14
C TRP A 90 2.80 0.68 -1.99
N CYS A 91 2.87 -0.22 -1.01
CA CYS A 91 2.04 -0.17 0.19
C CYS A 91 2.71 0.74 1.20
N LEU A 92 2.10 1.89 1.46
CA LEU A 92 2.60 2.90 2.37
C LEU A 92 1.98 2.74 3.77
N CYS A 93 2.78 3.09 4.78
CA CYS A 93 2.25 3.33 6.12
C CYS A 93 1.18 4.43 6.06
N ALA A 94 -0.01 4.17 6.62
CA ALA A 94 -1.11 5.12 6.62
C ALA A 94 -0.70 6.50 7.16
N ALA A 95 0.08 6.55 8.23
CA ALA A 95 0.59 7.80 8.81
C ALA A 95 1.49 8.58 7.84
N ARG A 96 2.34 7.89 7.05
CA ARG A 96 3.25 8.55 6.09
C ARG A 96 2.52 9.08 4.87
N TRP A 97 1.47 8.39 4.45
CA TRP A 97 0.58 8.88 3.41
C TRP A 97 -0.20 10.10 3.90
N GLN A 98 -0.72 10.08 5.13
CA GLN A 98 -1.42 11.22 5.73
C GLN A 98 -0.52 12.46 5.87
N GLU A 99 0.74 12.30 6.31
CA GLU A 99 1.73 13.40 6.38
C GLU A 99 1.91 14.11 5.02
N ALA A 100 1.84 13.37 3.91
CA ALA A 100 1.94 13.95 2.58
C ALA A 100 0.65 14.69 2.17
N LEU A 101 -0.53 14.21 2.57
CA LEU A 101 -1.81 14.85 2.27
C LEU A 101 -2.05 16.16 3.01
N ASP A 102 -1.46 16.31 4.20
CA ASP A 102 -1.59 17.54 4.99
C ASP A 102 -0.76 18.70 4.42
N LEU A 103 0.15 18.41 3.48
CA LEU A 103 0.88 19.43 2.72
C LEU A 103 0.10 19.80 1.47
N GLU A 104 -0.46 21.02 1.47
CA GLU A 104 -1.30 21.53 0.37
C GLU A 104 -0.63 21.44 -1.01
N ASP A 105 0.70 21.58 -1.08
CA ASP A 105 1.48 21.51 -2.31
C ASP A 105 1.59 20.09 -2.90
N LEU A 106 1.42 19.07 -2.06
CA LEU A 106 1.42 17.67 -2.49
C LEU A 106 0.01 17.15 -2.75
N ARG A 107 -1.06 17.77 -2.27
CA ARG A 107 -2.45 17.34 -2.55
C ARG A 107 -2.79 17.27 -4.04
N SER A 108 -2.18 18.11 -4.87
CA SER A 108 -2.40 18.12 -6.33
C SER A 108 -1.58 17.08 -7.10
N HIS A 109 -0.55 16.51 -6.46
CA HIS A 109 0.39 15.53 -7.01
C HIS A 109 0.47 14.27 -6.12
N ALA A 110 -0.50 14.12 -5.22
CA ALA A 110 -0.51 13.10 -4.20
C ALA A 110 -0.85 11.80 -4.87
N VAL A 111 0.10 10.88 -4.80
CA VAL A 111 -0.07 9.44 -4.68
C VAL A 111 -1.53 9.00 -4.79
N GLU A 112 -1.94 8.55 -5.98
CA GLU A 112 -3.25 7.93 -6.17
C GLU A 112 -3.29 6.65 -5.34
N ALA A 113 -4.25 6.58 -4.43
CA ALA A 113 -4.43 5.46 -3.53
C ALA A 113 -5.78 4.80 -3.75
N GLU A 114 -5.76 3.48 -3.93
CA GLU A 114 -6.92 2.61 -4.15
C GLU A 114 -7.01 1.53 -3.07
#